data_AF-A0A7X3WQZ0-F1
#
_entry.id   AF-A0A7X3WQZ0-F1
#
_cell.length_a   1.000
_cell.length_b   1.000
_cell.length_c   1.000
_cell.angle_alpha   90.00
_cell.angle_beta   90.00
_cell.angle_gamma   90.00
#
_symmetry.space_group_name_H-M   'P 1'
#
loop_
_entity.id
_entity.type
_entity.pdbx_description
1 polymer ?
#
loop_
_entity_poly.entity_id
_entity_poly.type
_entity_poly.pdbx_seq_one_letter_code
_entity_poly.pdbx_strand_id
1 'polypeptide(L)'
;MLYIAIVELVYNNGQYSLHFVYNVGKSVKSKAKGMVGVDIGEIHPIVSHDGVDTRIFNGRYIRSLYRLRNKVIASFNKKIDRCKRHSKRWWYLVRHKWKRIRQIDNQIRDGLHKHTTKFLQMCKDRDIATIVIGDLTGIRENIDYGKKSNQKLH
;
A
#
# COMPACT_ATOMS: atom_id res chain seq x y z
N MET A 1 -7.67 29.81 -4.69
CA MET A 1 -7.82 29.94 -3.21
C MET A 1 -8.25 28.58 -2.68
N LEU A 2 -7.43 27.94 -1.83
CA LEU A 2 -7.76 26.65 -1.22
C LEU A 2 -8.74 26.90 -0.07
N TYR A 3 -9.96 26.42 -0.17
CA TYR A 3 -10.92 26.47 0.93
C TYR A 3 -10.77 25.22 1.78
N ILE A 4 -10.39 25.40 3.05
CA ILE A 4 -10.35 24.32 4.05
C ILE A 4 -11.80 23.95 4.35
N ALA A 5 -12.14 22.68 4.12
CA ALA A 5 -13.47 22.15 4.37
C ALA A 5 -13.59 21.63 5.81
N ILE A 6 -12.59 20.89 6.29
CA ILE A 6 -12.61 20.21 7.59
C ILE A 6 -11.20 20.24 8.21
N VAL A 7 -11.15 20.46 9.53
CA VAL A 7 -9.95 20.25 10.35
C VAL A 7 -10.29 19.27 11.46
N GLU A 8 -9.59 18.14 11.52
CA GLU A 8 -9.83 17.07 12.49
C GLU A 8 -8.55 16.72 13.25
N LEU A 9 -8.66 16.61 14.58
CA LEU A 9 -7.60 16.06 15.41
C LEU A 9 -7.83 14.56 15.58
N VAL A 10 -6.97 13.74 14.98
CA VAL A 10 -7.08 12.28 14.97
C VAL A 10 -6.00 11.67 15.87
N TYR A 11 -6.41 10.85 16.83
CA TYR A 11 -5.48 10.02 17.60
C TYR A 11 -5.30 8.67 16.91
N ASN A 12 -4.10 8.39 16.40
CA ASN A 12 -3.78 7.13 15.75
C ASN A 12 -2.36 6.69 16.09
N ASN A 13 -2.15 5.37 16.28
CA ASN A 13 -0.82 4.79 16.49
C ASN A 13 -0.01 5.44 17.64
N GLY A 14 -0.68 5.90 18.69
CA GLY A 14 -0.06 6.50 19.86
C GLY A 14 0.29 7.98 19.72
N GLN A 15 -0.18 8.66 18.68
CA GLN A 15 0.13 10.06 18.38
C GLN A 15 -1.13 10.81 17.93
N TYR A 16 -1.20 12.10 18.25
CA TYR A 16 -2.19 13.00 17.67
C TYR A 16 -1.69 13.52 16.33
N SER A 17 -2.55 13.51 15.31
CA SER A 17 -2.31 14.06 13.98
C SER A 17 -3.42 15.05 13.65
N LEU A 18 -3.05 16.24 13.16
CA LEU A 18 -4.00 17.23 12.70
C LEU A 18 -4.20 17.05 11.19
N HIS A 19 -5.40 16.64 10.79
CA HIS A 19 -5.76 16.41 9.39
C HIS A 19 -6.49 17.64 8.85
N PHE A 20 -5.96 18.20 7.76
CA PHE A 20 -6.60 19.28 7.01
C PHE A 20 -7.18 18.73 5.72
N VAL A 21 -8.49 18.80 5.56
CA VAL A 21 -9.16 18.47 4.30
C VAL A 21 -9.52 19.77 3.60
N TYR A 22 -9.02 19.94 2.38
CA TYR A 22 -9.25 21.13 1.58
C TYR A 22 -9.67 20.75 0.17
N ASN A 23 -10.52 21.58 -0.43
CA ASN A 23 -10.93 21.38 -1.81
C ASN A 23 -9.82 21.87 -2.75
N VAL A 24 -9.33 20.94 -3.56
CA VAL A 24 -8.48 21.25 -4.72
C VAL A 24 -9.42 21.51 -5.89
N GLY A 25 -9.21 22.62 -6.61
CA GLY A 25 -10.00 22.94 -7.81
C GLY A 25 -10.02 21.78 -8.80
N LYS A 26 -11.13 21.60 -9.53
CA LYS A 26 -11.28 20.51 -10.50
C LYS A 26 -10.14 20.57 -11.52
N SER A 27 -9.44 19.45 -11.70
CA SER A 27 -8.42 19.32 -12.75
C SER A 27 -9.07 19.48 -14.12
N VAL A 28 -8.37 20.16 -15.03
CA VAL A 28 -8.77 20.23 -16.45
C VAL A 28 -8.89 18.81 -16.99
N LYS A 29 -10.02 18.47 -17.61
CA LYS A 29 -10.19 17.16 -18.27
C LYS A 29 -9.16 17.04 -19.39
N SER A 30 -8.41 15.95 -19.40
CA SER A 30 -7.47 15.65 -20.48
C SER A 30 -8.23 15.52 -21.82
N LYS A 31 -7.63 16.01 -22.91
CA LYS A 31 -8.11 15.76 -24.28
C LYS A 31 -7.72 14.37 -24.79
N ALA A 32 -6.85 13.69 -24.05
CA ALA A 32 -6.35 12.38 -24.39
C ALA A 32 -7.48 11.34 -24.38
N LYS A 33 -7.38 10.33 -25.26
CA LYS A 33 -8.40 9.29 -25.44
C LYS A 33 -7.87 7.87 -25.22
N GLY A 34 -6.55 7.72 -25.03
CA GLY A 34 -5.93 6.42 -24.85
C GLY A 34 -6.42 5.70 -23.59
N MET A 35 -6.39 4.38 -23.65
CA MET A 35 -6.77 3.49 -22.57
C MET A 35 -5.62 2.54 -22.25
N VAL A 36 -5.48 2.19 -20.98
CA VAL A 36 -4.55 1.15 -20.53
C VAL A 36 -5.26 0.19 -19.61
N GLY A 37 -5.14 -1.11 -19.89
CA GLY A 37 -5.54 -2.16 -18.97
C GLY A 37 -4.43 -2.41 -17.95
N VAL A 38 -4.79 -2.54 -16.68
CA VAL A 38 -3.86 -2.78 -15.56
C VAL A 38 -4.29 -4.00 -14.76
N ASP A 39 -3.37 -4.93 -14.62
CA ASP A 39 -3.44 -6.03 -13.65
C ASP A 39 -2.55 -5.73 -12.43
N ILE A 40 -3.06 -6.01 -11.24
CA ILE A 40 -2.40 -5.70 -9.97
C ILE A 40 -2.03 -7.02 -9.29
N GLY A 41 -0.74 -7.25 -9.03
CA GLY A 41 -0.26 -8.47 -8.40
C GLY A 41 0.78 -8.26 -7.29
N GLU A 42 1.06 -9.31 -6.51
CA GLU A 42 2.04 -9.26 -5.41
C GLU A 42 3.49 -9.12 -5.92
N ILE A 43 3.85 -9.84 -6.98
CA ILE A 43 5.20 -9.82 -7.57
C ILE A 43 5.35 -8.66 -8.55
N HIS A 44 4.28 -8.37 -9.29
CA HIS A 44 4.18 -7.29 -10.26
C HIS A 44 3.03 -6.38 -9.86
N PRO A 45 3.28 -5.35 -9.02
CA PRO A 45 2.25 -4.47 -8.48
C PRO A 45 1.41 -3.77 -9.55
N ILE A 46 2.00 -3.56 -10.73
CA ILE A 46 1.35 -2.99 -11.90
C ILE A 46 1.89 -3.73 -13.12
N VAL A 47 1.02 -4.45 -13.83
CA VAL A 47 1.25 -4.91 -15.19
C VAL A 47 0.27 -4.16 -16.07
N SER A 48 0.77 -3.36 -17.01
CA SER A 48 -0.07 -2.50 -17.83
C SER A 48 0.09 -2.79 -19.32
N HIS A 49 -1.01 -2.82 -20.06
CA HIS A 49 -1.02 -3.00 -21.52
C HIS A 49 -1.96 -1.99 -22.17
N ASP A 50 -1.47 -1.24 -23.17
CA ASP A 50 -2.21 -0.19 -23.87
C ASP A 50 -2.70 -0.61 -25.28
N GLY A 51 -2.60 -1.90 -25.61
CA GLY A 51 -2.91 -2.44 -26.93
C GLY A 51 -1.71 -2.48 -27.89
N VAL A 52 -0.60 -1.84 -27.51
CA VAL A 52 0.65 -1.83 -28.29
C VAL A 52 1.81 -2.40 -27.48
N ASP A 53 2.06 -1.84 -26.30
CA ASP A 53 3.16 -2.26 -25.42
C ASP A 53 2.67 -2.77 -24.08
N THR A 54 3.43 -3.71 -23.52
CA THR A 54 3.27 -4.16 -22.12
C THR A 54 4.37 -3.58 -21.25
N ARG A 55 4.01 -3.01 -20.11
CA ARG A 55 4.96 -2.57 -19.08
C ARG A 55 4.72 -3.29 -17.77
N ILE A 56 5.82 -3.75 -17.17
CA ILE A 56 5.80 -4.50 -15.92
C ILE A 56 6.58 -3.71 -14.87
N PHE A 57 5.90 -3.37 -13.78
CA PHE A 57 6.53 -2.77 -12.61
C PHE A 57 6.96 -3.91 -11.67
N ASN A 58 8.25 -3.97 -11.35
CA ASN A 58 8.81 -5.03 -10.53
C ASN A 58 8.63 -4.73 -9.03
N GLY A 59 7.85 -5.55 -8.33
CA GLY A 59 7.57 -5.42 -6.90
C GLY A 59 8.51 -6.20 -5.99
N ARG A 60 9.59 -6.83 -6.48
CA ARG A 60 10.49 -7.67 -5.66
C ARG A 60 11.00 -6.96 -4.40
N TYR A 61 11.32 -5.67 -4.50
CA TYR A 61 11.73 -4.88 -3.34
C TYR A 61 10.60 -4.76 -2.31
N ILE A 62 9.41 -4.32 -2.73
CA ILE A 62 8.22 -4.19 -1.88
C ILE A 62 7.84 -5.54 -1.25
N ARG A 63 7.87 -6.62 -2.03
CA ARG A 63 7.67 -7.99 -1.56
C ARG A 63 8.69 -8.40 -0.50
N SER A 64 9.95 -8.01 -0.68
CA SER A 64 11.00 -8.28 0.32
C SER A 64 10.71 -7.55 1.64
N LEU A 65 10.12 -6.34 1.58
CA LEU A 65 9.69 -5.58 2.75
C LEU A 65 8.49 -6.22 3.45
N TYR A 66 7.48 -6.69 2.71
CA TYR A 66 6.38 -7.47 3.29
C TYR A 66 6.89 -8.72 4.03
N ARG A 67 7.83 -9.44 3.42
CA ARG A 67 8.49 -10.58 4.07
C ARG A 67 9.26 -10.17 5.33
N LEU A 68 9.99 -9.05 5.29
CA LEU A 68 10.68 -8.52 6.47
C LEU A 68 9.69 -8.15 7.58
N ARG A 69 8.58 -7.50 7.23
CA ARG A 69 7.49 -7.16 8.16
C ARG A 69 6.95 -8.40 8.88
N ASN A 70 6.66 -9.46 8.14
CA ASN A 70 6.15 -10.72 8.70
C ASN A 70 7.17 -11.39 9.64
N LYS A 71 8.46 -11.40 9.26
CA LYS A 71 9.54 -11.89 10.14
C LYS A 71 9.66 -11.08 11.43
N VAL A 72 9.56 -9.76 11.33
CA VAL A 72 9.57 -8.86 12.50
C VAL A 72 8.39 -9.17 13.42
N ILE A 73 7.17 -9.26 12.88
CA ILE A 73 5.97 -9.60 13.65
C ILE A 73 6.16 -10.93 14.39
N ALA A 74 6.57 -11.99 13.69
CA ALA A 74 6.77 -13.31 14.28
C ALA A 74 7.83 -13.30 15.39
N SER A 75 8.97 -12.64 15.16
CA SER A 75 10.06 -12.53 16.14
C SER A 75 9.64 -11.80 17.41
N PHE A 76 8.91 -10.68 17.28
CA PHE A 76 8.41 -9.95 18.44
C PHE A 76 7.31 -10.70 19.18
N ASN A 77 6.35 -11.31 18.48
CA ASN A 77 5.29 -12.10 19.10
C ASN A 77 5.89 -13.22 19.99
N LYS A 78 6.84 -14.00 19.46
CA LYS A 78 7.54 -15.05 20.23
C LYS A 78 8.18 -14.53 21.53
N LYS A 79 8.69 -13.29 21.53
CA LYS A 79 9.30 -12.68 22.74
C LYS A 79 8.24 -12.15 23.70
N ILE A 80 7.16 -11.58 23.16
CA ILE A 80 6.04 -11.03 23.94
C ILE A 80 5.28 -12.13 24.66
N ASP A 81 5.06 -13.28 24.01
CA ASP A 81 4.34 -14.43 24.57
C ASP A 81 5.03 -15.03 25.81
N ARG A 82 6.36 -14.84 25.92
CA ARG A 82 7.16 -15.26 27.08
C ARG A 82 7.14 -14.26 28.24
N CYS A 83 6.51 -13.10 28.07
CA CYS A 83 6.48 -12.06 29.09
C CYS A 83 5.16 -12.10 29.87
N LYS A 84 5.21 -11.79 31.18
CA LYS A 84 4.00 -11.45 31.93
C LYS A 84 3.35 -10.24 31.27
N ARG A 85 2.09 -10.39 30.85
CA ARG A 85 1.28 -9.31 30.25
C ARG A 85 1.32 -8.07 31.15
N HIS A 86 1.42 -6.89 30.54
CA HIS A 86 1.54 -5.58 31.20
C HIS A 86 2.81 -5.34 32.04
N SER A 87 3.76 -6.28 32.08
CA SER A 87 5.08 -6.00 32.67
C SER A 87 5.83 -4.91 31.91
N LYS A 88 6.81 -4.26 32.56
CA LYS A 88 7.70 -3.27 31.92
C LYS A 88 8.34 -3.81 30.64
N ARG A 89 8.78 -5.07 30.66
CA ARG A 89 9.36 -5.77 29.50
C ARG A 89 8.33 -6.01 28.38
N TRP A 90 7.11 -6.38 28.73
CA TRP A 90 6.02 -6.56 27.76
C TRP A 90 5.74 -5.25 27.01
N TRP A 91 5.53 -4.14 27.73
CA TRP A 91 5.31 -2.82 27.13
C TRP A 91 6.49 -2.34 26.30
N TYR A 92 7.73 -2.62 26.72
CA TYR A 92 8.92 -2.33 25.93
C TYR A 92 8.90 -3.06 24.58
N LEU A 93 8.67 -4.38 24.58
CA LEU A 93 8.64 -5.18 23.36
C LEU A 93 7.49 -4.78 22.42
N VAL A 94 6.30 -4.51 22.95
CA VAL A 94 5.14 -4.05 22.17
C VAL A 94 5.45 -2.73 21.47
N ARG A 95 5.99 -1.74 22.20
CA ARG A 95 6.37 -0.44 21.61
C ARG A 95 7.44 -0.60 20.53
N HIS A 96 8.47 -1.40 20.77
CA HIS A 96 9.53 -1.66 19.79
C HIS A 96 9.02 -2.40 18.55
N LYS A 97 8.10 -3.38 18.71
CA LYS A 97 7.44 -4.07 17.61
C LYS A 97 6.74 -3.06 16.69
N TRP A 98 5.87 -2.22 17.24
CA TRP A 98 5.10 -1.26 16.45
C TRP A 98 5.98 -0.17 15.82
N LYS A 99 7.03 0.30 16.51
CA LYS A 99 8.01 1.22 15.93
C LYS A 99 8.68 0.61 14.69
N ARG A 100 9.10 -0.65 14.78
CA ARG A 100 9.76 -1.34 13.65
C ARG A 100 8.81 -1.62 12.50
N ILE A 101 7.57 -2.04 12.78
CA ILE A 101 6.54 -2.25 11.76
C ILE A 101 6.27 -0.94 11.01
N ARG A 102 6.10 0.18 11.72
CA ARG A 102 5.85 1.50 11.11
C ARG A 102 6.97 1.93 10.15
N GLN A 103 8.23 1.66 10.49
CA GLN A 103 9.36 1.94 9.61
C GLN A 103 9.31 1.15 8.30
N ILE A 104 8.86 -0.11 8.37
CA ILE A 104 8.75 -0.98 7.19
C ILE A 104 7.52 -0.58 6.36
N ASP A 105 6.39 -0.30 7.01
CA ASP A 105 5.17 0.17 6.35
C ASP A 105 5.41 1.48 5.60
N ASN A 106 6.20 2.39 6.16
CA ASN A 106 6.63 3.62 5.48
C ASN A 106 7.46 3.34 4.21
N GLN A 107 8.37 2.36 4.25
CA GLN A 107 9.17 1.96 3.07
C GLN A 107 8.31 1.29 2.01
N ILE A 108 7.35 0.46 2.41
CA ILE A 108 6.38 -0.16 1.50
C ILE A 108 5.58 0.93 0.79
N ARG A 109 5.04 1.90 1.56
CA ARG A 109 4.28 3.03 1.03
C ARG A 109 5.09 3.88 0.06
N ASP A 110 6.33 4.20 0.41
CA ASP A 110 7.25 4.93 -0.48
C ASP A 110 7.50 4.17 -1.79
N GLY A 111 7.77 2.86 -1.72
CA GLY A 111 7.95 2.01 -2.89
C GLY A 111 6.72 1.97 -3.80
N LEU A 112 5.53 1.83 -3.22
CA LEU A 112 4.26 1.87 -3.95
C LEU A 112 4.06 3.22 -4.64
N HIS A 113 4.27 4.33 -3.92
CA HIS A 113 4.14 5.67 -4.50
C HIS A 113 5.11 5.92 -5.66
N LYS A 114 6.35 5.45 -5.55
CA LYS A 114 7.32 5.56 -6.66
C LYS A 114 6.85 4.81 -7.90
N HIS A 115 6.23 3.64 -7.75
CA HIS A 115 5.64 2.91 -8.87
C HIS A 115 4.43 3.63 -9.45
N THR A 116 3.48 4.07 -8.62
CA THR A 116 2.27 4.76 -9.12
C THR A 116 2.62 6.08 -9.80
N THR A 117 3.56 6.86 -9.25
CA THR A 117 4.01 8.11 -9.87
C THR A 117 4.64 7.85 -11.24
N LYS A 118 5.54 6.85 -11.33
CA LYS A 118 6.16 6.48 -12.61
C LYS A 118 5.14 5.96 -13.62
N PHE A 119 4.15 5.19 -13.17
CA PHE A 119 3.06 4.70 -14.01
C PHE A 119 2.18 5.85 -14.53
N LEU A 120 1.78 6.78 -13.68
CA LEU A 120 0.99 7.94 -14.09
C LEU A 120 1.76 8.87 -15.03
N GLN A 121 3.06 9.06 -14.81
CA GLN A 121 3.92 9.81 -15.72
C GLN A 121 3.95 9.15 -17.11
N MET A 122 4.12 7.83 -17.17
CA MET A 122 4.01 7.09 -18.43
C MET A 122 2.66 7.29 -19.10
N CYS A 123 1.55 7.20 -18.35
CA CYS A 123 0.21 7.37 -18.92
C CYS A 123 0.07 8.76 -19.54
N LYS A 124 0.58 9.79 -18.86
CA LYS A 124 0.61 11.16 -19.38
C LYS A 124 1.44 11.28 -20.66
N ASP A 125 2.64 10.68 -20.69
CA ASP A 125 3.54 10.73 -21.84
C ASP A 125 2.98 9.99 -23.08
N ARG A 126 1.99 9.09 -22.88
CA ARG A 126 1.35 8.28 -23.93
C ARG A 126 -0.08 8.72 -24.25
N ASP A 127 -0.52 9.88 -23.77
CA ASP A 127 -1.90 10.34 -23.96
C ASP A 127 -2.96 9.29 -23.55
N ILE A 128 -2.71 8.61 -22.43
CA ILE A 128 -3.66 7.71 -21.79
C ILE A 128 -4.51 8.53 -20.81
N ALA A 129 -5.83 8.54 -21.04
CA ALA A 129 -6.80 9.19 -20.17
C ALA A 129 -7.59 8.22 -19.29
N THR A 130 -7.70 6.95 -19.72
CA THR A 130 -8.49 5.94 -19.01
C THR A 130 -7.59 4.81 -18.55
N ILE A 131 -7.60 4.55 -17.23
CA ILE A 131 -6.93 3.39 -16.64
C ILE A 131 -8.02 2.41 -16.23
N VAL A 132 -8.06 1.26 -16.89
CA VAL A 132 -8.96 0.15 -16.56
C VAL A 132 -8.21 -0.80 -15.66
N ILE A 133 -8.72 -1.05 -14.46
CA ILE A 133 -8.10 -1.95 -13.48
C ILE A 133 -8.95 -3.21 -13.40
N GLY A 134 -8.32 -4.37 -13.38
CA GLY A 134 -9.01 -5.63 -13.11
C GLY A 134 -9.76 -5.57 -11.77
N ASP A 135 -11.02 -6.01 -11.76
CA ASP A 135 -11.81 -6.04 -10.53
C ASP A 135 -11.21 -7.05 -9.54
N LEU A 136 -10.80 -6.56 -8.36
CA LEU A 136 -10.24 -7.37 -7.29
C LEU A 136 -11.30 -7.73 -6.24
N THR A 137 -12.54 -7.25 -6.36
CA THR A 137 -13.62 -7.59 -5.44
C THR A 137 -13.98 -9.08 -5.55
N GLY A 138 -14.27 -9.74 -4.42
CA GLY A 138 -14.59 -11.17 -4.36
C GLY A 138 -13.40 -12.15 -4.35
N ILE A 139 -12.18 -11.73 -4.70
CA ILE A 139 -10.99 -12.61 -4.61
C ILE A 139 -10.74 -13.05 -3.17
N ARG A 140 -11.00 -12.21 -2.16
CA ARG A 140 -10.77 -12.57 -0.75
C ARG A 140 -11.90 -13.37 -0.10
N GLU A 141 -13.10 -13.38 -0.69
CA GLU A 141 -14.31 -13.89 -0.03
C GLU A 141 -14.58 -15.37 -0.33
N ASN A 142 -13.97 -15.95 -1.37
CA ASN A 142 -14.25 -17.31 -1.84
C ASN A 142 -12.99 -18.13 -2.21
N ILE A 143 -11.87 -17.93 -1.51
CA ILE A 143 -10.63 -18.64 -1.83
C ILE A 143 -10.26 -19.67 -0.76
N ASP A 144 -10.55 -20.93 -1.05
CA ASP A 144 -9.92 -22.09 -0.42
C ASP A 144 -8.87 -22.72 -1.37
N TYR A 145 -7.84 -21.95 -1.74
CA TYR A 145 -6.69 -22.46 -2.52
C TYR A 145 -5.63 -23.15 -1.60
N GLY A 146 -6.01 -23.47 -0.35
CA GLY A 146 -5.16 -24.12 0.66
C GLY A 146 -4.23 -23.16 1.43
N LYS A 147 -3.75 -23.62 2.60
CA LYS A 147 -3.01 -22.81 3.60
C LYS A 147 -1.84 -21.97 3.05
N LYS A 148 -1.10 -22.46 2.05
CA LYS A 148 0.06 -21.74 1.48
C LYS A 148 -0.32 -20.65 0.48
N SER A 149 -1.38 -20.84 -0.31
CA SER A 149 -1.85 -19.84 -1.28
C SER A 149 -2.66 -18.75 -0.58
N ASN A 150 -3.45 -19.14 0.43
CA ASN A 150 -4.25 -18.19 1.22
C ASN A 150 -3.37 -17.21 2.02
N GLN A 151 -2.18 -17.63 2.48
CA GLN A 151 -1.21 -16.73 3.13
C GLN A 151 -0.66 -15.62 2.21
N LYS A 152 -0.70 -15.79 0.88
CA LYS A 152 -0.25 -14.77 -0.09
C LYS A 152 -1.36 -13.80 -0.47
N LEU A 153 -2.62 -14.18 -0.23
CA LEU A 153 -3.81 -13.43 -0.60
C LEU A 153 -4.41 -12.66 0.60
N HIS A 154 -3.97 -12.97 1.82
CA HIS A 154 -4.26 -12.26 3.08
C HIS A 154 -3.52 -10.93 3.23
#